data_AF-A0AAV5EZN2-F1
#
_entry.id   AF-A0AAV5EZN2-F1
#
_cell.length_a   1.000
_cell.length_b   1.000
_cell.length_c   1.000
_cell.angle_alpha   90.00
_cell.angle_beta   90.00
_cell.angle_gamma   90.00
#
_symmetry.space_group_name_H-M   'P 1'
#
loop_
_entity.id
_entity.type
_entity.pdbx_description
1 polymer ?
#
loop_
_entity_poly.entity_id
_entity_poly.type
_entity_poly.pdbx_seq_one_letter_code
_entity_poly.pdbx_strand_id
1 'polypeptide(L)'
;MVMEDEFDNWDLYNSQQPKFSMCVFLPNKQKGPRNMVERIASAPEFMRNHMPMGYVPVGEFRLPKSKLTFERDIVDDLKALGLYLPFDKEKANMTGMHMTWGGGGALVWIVSDTRQ
;
A
#
# COMPACT_ATOMS: atom_id res chain seq x y z
N MET A 1 20.13 31.04 30.71
CA MET A 1 20.76 29.73 30.50
C MET A 1 19.97 29.08 29.39
N VAL A 2 20.62 28.99 28.24
CA VAL A 2 20.07 28.71 26.91
C VAL A 2 19.78 27.21 26.80
N MET A 3 18.65 26.86 26.20
CA MET A 3 18.43 25.59 25.49
C MET A 3 17.42 25.86 24.36
N GLU A 4 17.74 26.84 23.51
CA GLU A 4 17.14 26.97 22.18
C GLU A 4 18.29 26.83 21.19
N ASP A 5 18.75 25.60 20.97
CA ASP A 5 19.70 25.27 19.93
C ASP A 5 19.43 23.83 19.44
N GLU A 6 19.39 23.67 18.12
CA GLU A 6 19.50 22.39 17.37
C GLU A 6 18.25 21.52 17.13
N PHE A 7 17.14 22.06 16.60
CA PHE A 7 16.17 21.21 15.87
C PHE A 7 15.91 21.61 14.40
N ASP A 8 16.52 22.68 13.89
CA ASP A 8 16.19 23.26 12.57
C ASP A 8 17.35 23.21 11.54
N ASN A 9 18.13 22.13 11.46
CA ASN A 9 19.17 22.07 10.41
C ASN A 9 19.47 20.68 9.81
N TRP A 10 18.46 19.80 9.73
CA TRP A 10 18.56 18.56 8.95
C TRP A 10 17.64 18.53 7.71
N ASP A 11 16.62 19.39 7.61
CA ASP A 11 15.68 19.41 6.47
C ASP A 11 16.26 19.98 5.16
N LEU A 12 17.31 20.82 5.23
CA LEU A 12 17.91 21.45 4.04
C LEU A 12 18.80 20.51 3.22
N TYR A 13 19.35 19.46 3.84
CA TYR A 13 20.17 18.44 3.16
C TYR A 13 19.40 17.16 2.82
N ASN A 14 18.14 17.05 3.24
CA ASN A 14 17.35 15.81 3.13
C ASN A 14 16.17 15.91 2.15
N SER A 15 16.13 16.94 1.30
CA SER A 15 15.02 17.26 0.40
C SER A 15 14.75 16.21 -0.69
N GLN A 16 15.63 15.21 -0.83
CA GLN A 16 15.51 14.12 -1.80
C GLN A 16 14.96 12.82 -1.18
N GLN A 17 14.75 12.76 0.14
CA GLN A 17 14.24 11.55 0.79
C GLN A 17 12.70 11.58 0.87
N PRO A 18 12.02 10.48 0.49
CA PRO A 18 10.58 10.40 0.62
C PRO A 18 10.17 10.45 2.10
N LYS A 19 9.24 11.37 2.42
CA LYS A 19 8.63 11.48 3.75
C LYS A 19 7.43 10.53 3.82
N PHE A 20 7.40 9.67 4.83
CA PHE A 20 6.31 8.71 5.06
C PHE A 20 5.52 9.07 6.31
N SER A 21 4.23 8.77 6.31
CA SER A 21 3.34 8.98 7.46
C SER A 21 2.32 7.86 7.54
N MET A 22 1.92 7.50 8.77
CA MET A 22 0.87 6.50 9.02
C MET A 22 -0.44 7.22 9.33
N CYS A 23 -1.51 6.92 8.58
CA CYS A 23 -2.86 7.38 8.87
C CYS A 23 -3.65 6.25 9.54
N VAL A 24 -4.14 6.50 10.76
CA VAL A 24 -4.91 5.51 11.54
C VAL A 24 -6.38 5.86 11.50
N PHE A 25 -7.18 4.98 10.90
CA PHE A 25 -8.62 5.11 10.78
C PHE A 25 -9.33 4.38 11.92
N LEU A 26 -9.96 5.13 12.84
CA LEU A 26 -10.64 4.57 14.00
C LEU A 26 -12.16 4.58 13.78
N PRO A 27 -12.79 3.44 13.47
CA PRO A 27 -14.23 3.37 13.29
C PRO A 27 -14.94 3.68 14.61
N ASN A 28 -16.02 4.46 14.53
CA ASN A 28 -16.91 4.64 15.66
C ASN A 28 -17.60 3.30 15.98
N LYS A 29 -17.84 3.02 17.27
CA LYS A 29 -18.33 1.71 17.77
C LYS A 29 -19.56 1.16 17.03
N GLN A 30 -20.35 2.02 16.40
CA GLN A 30 -21.58 1.67 15.68
C GLN A 30 -21.37 1.08 14.28
N LYS A 31 -20.22 1.32 13.63
CA LYS A 31 -19.95 0.83 12.27
C LYS A 31 -18.63 0.09 12.29
N GLY A 32 -18.67 -1.25 12.24
CA GLY A 32 -17.49 -2.09 12.33
C GLY A 32 -16.44 -1.80 11.23
N PRO A 33 -15.19 -2.29 11.39
CA PRO A 33 -14.09 -2.01 10.47
C PRO A 33 -14.39 -2.38 9.01
N ARG A 34 -15.19 -3.43 8.78
CA ARG A 34 -15.64 -3.83 7.43
C ARG A 34 -16.38 -2.72 6.69
N ASN A 35 -17.31 -2.03 7.35
CA ASN A 35 -18.06 -0.96 6.71
C ASN A 35 -17.14 0.21 6.31
N MET A 36 -16.10 0.45 7.09
CA MET A 36 -15.11 1.47 6.77
C MET A 36 -14.26 1.10 5.55
N VAL A 37 -13.83 -0.16 5.47
CA VAL A 37 -13.10 -0.70 4.31
C VAL A 37 -13.95 -0.61 3.04
N GLU A 38 -15.23 -0.99 3.12
CA GLU A 38 -16.17 -0.87 1.99
C GLU A 38 -16.32 0.58 1.52
N ARG A 39 -16.41 1.54 2.45
CA ARG A 39 -16.49 2.97 2.10
C ARG A 39 -15.21 3.46 1.42
N ILE A 40 -14.04 3.08 1.94
CA ILE A 40 -12.75 3.41 1.33
C ILE A 40 -12.66 2.83 -0.09
N ALA A 41 -13.05 1.57 -0.28
CA ALA A 41 -13.00 0.90 -1.57
C ALA A 41 -14.00 1.49 -2.59
N SER A 42 -15.17 1.93 -2.13
CA SER A 42 -16.21 2.49 -3.01
C SER A 42 -15.98 3.94 -3.44
N ALA A 43 -15.21 4.71 -2.67
CA ALA A 43 -15.08 6.16 -2.84
C ALA A 43 -13.62 6.59 -2.73
N PRO A 44 -12.91 6.80 -3.86
CA PRO A 44 -11.52 7.27 -3.86
C PRO A 44 -11.34 8.59 -3.08
N GLU A 45 -12.35 9.45 -3.20
CA GLU A 45 -12.45 10.75 -2.53
C GLU A 45 -12.51 10.62 -1.00
N PHE A 46 -13.01 9.49 -0.48
CA PHE A 46 -13.15 9.28 0.96
C PHE A 46 -11.81 9.37 1.67
N MET A 47 -10.75 8.76 1.12
CA MET A 47 -9.41 8.86 1.71
C MET A 47 -8.91 10.29 1.71
N ARG A 48 -8.98 10.99 0.56
CA ARG A 48 -8.50 12.37 0.44
C ARG A 48 -9.23 13.32 1.39
N ASN A 49 -10.56 13.17 1.49
CA ASN A 49 -11.40 14.05 2.30
C ASN A 49 -11.24 13.80 3.82
N HIS A 50 -10.72 12.63 4.23
CA HIS A 50 -10.50 12.30 5.65
C HIS A 50 -9.02 12.33 6.04
N MET A 51 -8.14 12.85 5.18
CA MET A 51 -6.76 13.11 5.57
C MET A 51 -6.70 14.26 6.58
N PRO A 52 -5.92 14.12 7.68
CA PRO A 52 -5.71 15.21 8.62
C PRO A 52 -5.04 16.39 7.91
N MET A 53 -5.68 17.57 7.94
CA MET A 53 -5.11 18.81 7.40
C MET A 53 -4.36 19.65 8.44
N GLY A 54 -4.34 19.22 9.70
CA GLY A 54 -3.66 19.92 10.77
C GLY A 54 -3.68 19.16 12.10
N TYR A 55 -2.95 19.69 13.07
CA TYR A 55 -2.91 19.17 14.43
C TYR A 55 -4.18 19.55 15.18
N VAL A 56 -4.74 18.58 15.91
CA VAL A 56 -5.90 18.79 16.77
C VAL A 56 -5.56 18.34 18.19
N PRO A 57 -5.97 19.09 19.23
CA PRO A 57 -5.80 18.63 20.59
C PRO A 57 -6.65 17.37 20.80
N VAL A 58 -5.99 16.28 21.18
CA VAL A 58 -6.64 15.01 21.54
C VAL A 58 -6.61 14.84 23.06
N GLY A 59 -7.64 14.21 23.62
CA GLY A 59 -7.62 13.78 25.02
C GLY A 59 -6.69 12.60 25.22
N GLU A 60 -7.05 11.68 26.12
CA GLU A 60 -6.28 10.45 26.28
C GLU A 60 -6.33 9.59 25.00
N PHE A 61 -5.22 9.51 24.29
CA PHE A 61 -5.07 8.77 23.05
C PHE A 61 -4.07 7.62 23.22
N ARG A 62 -4.51 6.40 22.95
CA ARG A 62 -3.70 5.18 23.09
C ARG A 62 -3.67 4.44 21.76
N LEU A 63 -2.48 4.26 21.19
CA LEU A 63 -2.25 3.38 20.05
C LEU A 63 -1.55 2.11 20.51
N PRO A 64 -2.11 0.91 20.24
CA PRO A 64 -1.42 -0.34 20.53
C PRO A 64 -0.14 -0.47 19.71
N LYS A 65 0.93 -0.96 20.35
CA LYS A 65 2.15 -1.36 19.65
C LYS A 65 1.96 -2.77 19.08
N SER A 66 1.59 -2.87 17.81
CA SER A 66 1.45 -4.15 17.11
C SER A 66 2.52 -4.33 16.03
N LYS A 67 3.00 -5.57 15.88
CA LYS A 67 3.75 -6.01 14.70
C LYS A 67 2.84 -6.96 13.91
N LEU A 68 2.49 -6.60 12.69
CA LEU A 68 1.70 -7.43 11.79
C LEU A 68 2.59 -7.92 10.66
N THR A 69 2.50 -9.22 10.38
CA THR A 69 3.05 -9.85 9.17
C THR A 69 1.90 -10.54 8.46
N PHE A 70 1.81 -10.41 7.15
CA PHE A 70 0.77 -11.02 6.35
C PHE A 70 1.42 -11.60 5.10
N GLU A 71 0.96 -12.78 4.68
CA GLU A 71 1.33 -13.43 3.42
C GLU A 71 0.05 -13.96 2.80
N ARG A 72 -0.24 -13.57 1.55
CA ARG A 72 -1.37 -14.11 0.79
C ARG A 72 -1.04 -14.18 -0.69
N ASP A 73 -1.54 -15.24 -1.34
CA ASP A 73 -1.63 -15.30 -2.79
C ASP A 73 -2.88 -14.55 -3.29
N ILE A 74 -2.68 -13.60 -4.21
CA ILE A 74 -3.73 -12.72 -4.73
C ILE A 74 -4.22 -13.11 -6.12
N VAL A 75 -3.73 -14.21 -6.72
CA VAL A 75 -4.09 -14.60 -8.11
C VAL A 75 -5.61 -14.68 -8.27
N ASP A 76 -6.31 -15.34 -7.37
CA ASP A 76 -7.76 -15.53 -7.47
C ASP A 76 -8.53 -14.23 -7.22
N ASP A 77 -8.03 -13.38 -6.32
CA ASP A 77 -8.59 -12.04 -6.07
C ASP A 77 -8.45 -11.17 -7.34
N LEU A 78 -7.30 -11.19 -8.01
CA LEU A 78 -7.06 -10.46 -9.27
C LEU A 78 -7.93 -10.97 -10.43
N LYS A 79 -8.10 -12.29 -10.55
CA LYS A 79 -9.04 -12.87 -11.52
C LYS A 79 -10.47 -12.42 -11.27
N ALA A 80 -10.90 -12.39 -10.01
CA ALA A 80 -12.24 -11.91 -9.63
C ALA A 80 -12.44 -10.41 -9.95
N LEU A 81 -11.37 -9.63 -9.92
CA LEU A 81 -11.35 -8.22 -10.36
C LEU A 81 -11.29 -8.06 -11.90
N GLY A 82 -11.26 -9.16 -12.67
CA GLY A 82 -11.26 -9.15 -14.14
C GLY A 82 -9.86 -9.24 -14.76
N LEU A 83 -8.80 -9.33 -13.96
CA LEU A 83 -7.43 -9.48 -14.44
C LEU A 83 -7.08 -10.98 -14.59
N TYR A 84 -7.68 -11.66 -15.57
CA TYR A 84 -7.44 -13.10 -15.78
C TYR A 84 -6.41 -13.40 -16.87
N LEU A 85 -6.26 -12.52 -17.88
CA LEU A 85 -5.37 -12.74 -19.03
C LEU A 85 -3.89 -12.99 -18.66
N PRO A 86 -3.29 -12.29 -17.67
CA PRO A 86 -1.90 -12.56 -17.27
C PRO A 86 -1.66 -13.96 -16.67
N PHE A 87 -2.74 -14.64 -16.25
CA PHE A 87 -2.71 -15.95 -15.61
C PHE A 87 -3.23 -17.08 -16.52
N ASP A 88 -3.68 -16.72 -17.73
CA ASP A 88 -4.18 -17.67 -18.73
C ASP A 88 -3.01 -18.19 -19.57
N LYS A 89 -2.80 -19.51 -19.56
CA LYS A 89 -1.63 -20.12 -20.20
C LYS A 89 -1.57 -19.92 -21.72
N GLU A 90 -2.73 -19.77 -22.35
CA GLU A 90 -2.84 -19.67 -23.81
C GLU A 90 -2.94 -18.22 -24.27
N LYS A 91 -3.53 -17.35 -23.45
CA LYS A 91 -3.79 -15.94 -23.80
C LYS A 91 -2.84 -14.95 -23.14
N ALA A 92 -2.03 -15.37 -22.17
CA ALA A 92 -1.05 -14.49 -21.55
C ALA A 92 -0.05 -13.98 -22.59
N ASN A 93 0.00 -12.66 -22.76
CA ASN A 93 0.99 -11.99 -23.58
C ASN A 93 1.97 -11.23 -22.68
N MET A 94 3.08 -11.87 -22.34
CA MET A 94 4.17 -11.29 -21.55
C MET A 94 5.46 -11.17 -22.37
N THR A 95 5.34 -10.92 -23.67
CA THR A 95 6.47 -10.83 -24.61
C THR A 95 7.50 -9.76 -24.21
N GLY A 96 7.09 -8.74 -23.45
CA GLY A 96 7.97 -7.73 -22.86
C GLY A 96 8.75 -8.17 -21.61
N MET A 97 8.51 -9.36 -21.07
CA MET A 97 9.15 -9.89 -19.85
C MET A 97 10.21 -10.96 -20.15
N HIS A 98 10.67 -11.11 -21.39
CA HIS A 98 11.72 -12.07 -21.72
C HIS A 98 13.10 -11.52 -21.33
N MET A 99 13.89 -12.32 -20.59
CA MET A 99 15.35 -12.17 -20.59
C MET A 99 15.90 -13.13 -21.64
N THR A 100 16.38 -12.64 -22.79
CA THR A 100 17.16 -13.48 -23.69
C THR A 100 18.54 -13.67 -23.08
N TRP A 101 18.76 -14.77 -22.37
CA TRP A 101 20.11 -15.32 -22.33
C TRP A 101 20.35 -16.00 -23.68
N GLY A 102 21.41 -15.61 -24.38
CA GLY A 102 21.69 -16.10 -25.74
C GLY A 102 21.75 -17.63 -25.77
N GLY A 103 20.72 -18.27 -26.35
CA GLY A 103 20.65 -19.72 -26.49
C GLY A 103 19.24 -20.30 -26.51
N GLY A 104 18.48 -20.02 -27.58
CA GLY A 104 17.43 -20.90 -28.13
C GLY A 104 16.40 -21.51 -27.18
N GLY A 105 15.41 -20.73 -26.74
CA GLY A 105 14.18 -21.27 -26.15
C GLY A 105 13.27 -20.16 -25.64
N ALA A 106 12.18 -19.85 -26.35
CA ALA A 106 11.16 -18.93 -25.87
C ALA A 106 10.32 -19.66 -24.81
N LEU A 107 10.63 -19.45 -23.53
CA LEU A 107 9.77 -19.90 -22.44
C LEU A 107 8.58 -18.93 -22.34
N VAL A 108 7.37 -19.46 -22.54
CA VAL A 108 6.14 -18.74 -22.17
C VAL A 108 6.09 -18.73 -20.65
N TRP A 109 6.48 -17.60 -20.07
CA TRP A 109 6.28 -17.36 -18.65
C TRP A 109 4.79 -17.12 -18.43
N ILE A 110 4.26 -17.58 -17.30
CA ILE A 110 2.91 -17.27 -16.78
C ILE A 110 3.14 -16.81 -15.35
N VAL A 111 2.42 -15.80 -14.88
CA VAL A 111 2.52 -15.39 -13.48
C VAL A 111 1.91 -16.51 -12.63
N SER A 112 2.74 -17.20 -11.85
CA SER A 112 2.31 -18.34 -11.03
C SER A 112 2.35 -18.08 -9.53
N ASP A 113 3.04 -17.02 -9.09
CA ASP A 113 3.21 -16.69 -7.67
C ASP A 113 2.98 -15.18 -7.48
N THR A 114 1.98 -14.84 -6.67
CA THR A 114 1.69 -13.45 -6.29
C THR A 114 1.58 -13.32 -4.78
N ARG A 115 2.63 -13.74 -4.07
CA ARG A 115 2.73 -13.53 -2.62
C ARG A 115 2.91 -12.04 -2.33
N GLN A 116 2.02 -11.47 -1.53
CA GLN A 116 2.15 -10.15 -0.91
C GLN A 116 2.39 -10.28 0.59
#